data_AF-A0A963L3X4-F1
#
_entry.id   AF-A0A963L3X4-F1
#
_cell.length_a   1.000
_cell.length_b   1.000
_cell.length_c   1.000
_cell.angle_alpha   90.00
_cell.angle_beta   90.00
_cell.angle_gamma   90.00
#
_symmetry.space_group_name_H-M   'P 1'
#
loop_
_entity.id
_entity.type
_entity.pdbx_description
1 polymer ?
#
loop_
_entity_poly.entity_id
_entity_poly.type
_entity_poly.pdbx_seq_one_letter_code
_entity_poly.pdbx_strand_id
1 'polypeptide(L)'
;MSPNQIIVLATPVFLLLIAIEFAVGLRRGRNTYALADTFNSIGLGMLSRVAEVFGVALKLGIYVWVQAHAALWSADGFWTSPAGWLIALVFYDFLYYWNHRIGHEVGVFWAAHVVHHQSQHYNLSTALRQPASYLLLGWVFYLPMAVARVPPLVFAVVGLVDLLYQFWIHTEQIGSLGRFDRWFASPSNHRVHHAVNDRYLDKNYGGILMLWDHLFGTFVPEDPKDPCVYGTRKPLESWDPVWANVEIYAGLARDSARSGRWRDRWRTWLKPPGWRAADVAARWPAPTFDIAQTRHFDPPASTAARGLAVLMFAALLGGVAAFLWTADARPVLNNLAWGCVLTAVLWAQGAMLQRRITPGMALMIVSAALATLSASEGWTDLHRVAKPLTMLIALGLAWRSAGHGRGWLVAALLGSLAGDVFLMFSGFFIAGLASFLLAHLSYLVRFRLDAPWLHSRRAALAVGAVAVLMYTLLWTGGLPAGLRGPVAAYVLAIALMTSQAIGRATVLDERAAWRVAVGALFFMASDALLAIDKFLTPLPARDLLVLSTYYAAQCLMVSGLLRSARGPSPQGA
;
A
#
# COMPACT_ATOMS: atom_id res chain seq x y z
N MET A 1 1.51 0.39 28.81
CA MET A 1 1.45 0.94 27.44
C MET A 1 1.99 -0.09 26.48
N SER A 2 1.35 -0.30 25.34
CA SER A 2 1.84 -1.21 24.30
C SER A 2 2.91 -0.55 23.42
N PRO A 3 3.72 -1.33 22.66
CA PRO A 3 4.66 -0.78 21.69
C PRO A 3 4.00 0.16 20.67
N ASN A 4 2.77 -0.15 20.23
CA ASN A 4 2.01 0.69 19.32
C ASN A 4 1.66 2.06 19.93
N GLN A 5 1.27 2.10 21.21
CA GLN A 5 1.00 3.35 21.93
C GLN A 5 2.27 4.21 22.09
N ILE A 6 3.43 3.58 22.32
CA ILE A 6 4.71 4.31 22.39
C ILE A 6 5.00 5.02 21.07
N ILE A 7 4.79 4.35 19.92
CA ILE A 7 4.98 4.94 18.59
C ILE A 7 4.04 6.14 18.38
N VAL A 8 2.78 6.03 18.80
CA VAL A 8 1.83 7.16 18.72
C VAL A 8 2.34 8.37 19.52
N LEU A 9 2.86 8.16 20.73
CA LEU A 9 3.40 9.25 21.54
C LEU A 9 4.74 9.81 21.02
N ALA A 10 5.54 9.00 20.32
CA ALA A 10 6.77 9.46 19.68
C ALA A 10 6.51 10.26 18.39
N THR A 11 5.37 10.03 17.72
CA THR A 11 5.05 10.64 16.43
C THR A 11 5.10 12.18 16.43
N PRO A 12 4.53 12.90 17.43
CA PRO A 12 4.66 14.36 17.51
C PRO A 12 6.11 14.86 17.58
N VAL A 13 7.01 14.11 18.23
CA VAL A 13 8.43 14.47 18.32
C VAL A 13 9.09 14.40 16.95
N PHE A 14 8.86 13.31 16.20
CA PHE A 14 9.38 13.19 14.83
C PHE A 14 8.84 14.28 13.90
N LEU A 15 7.54 14.58 13.97
CA LEU A 15 6.93 15.64 13.17
C LEU A 15 7.48 17.03 13.53
N LEU A 16 7.73 17.29 14.82
CA LEU A 16 8.35 18.53 15.26
C LEU A 16 9.78 18.66 14.73
N LEU A 17 10.58 17.60 14.80
CA LEU A 17 11.96 17.60 14.29
C LEU A 17 12.00 17.80 12.76
N ILE A 18 11.09 17.17 12.02
CA ILE A 18 10.89 17.39 10.57
C ILE A 18 10.53 18.87 10.30
N ALA A 19 9.61 19.45 11.08
CA ALA A 19 9.22 20.85 10.92
C ALA A 19 10.38 21.82 11.22
N ILE A 20 11.19 21.50 12.24
CA ILE A 20 12.40 22.25 12.58
C ILE A 20 13.42 22.16 11.43
N GLU A 21 13.71 20.97 10.92
CA GLU A 21 14.64 20.78 9.80
C GLU A 21 14.17 21.55 8.57
N PHE A 22 12.88 21.46 8.24
CA PHE A 22 12.29 22.21 7.14
C PHE A 22 12.47 23.73 7.32
N ALA A 23 12.18 24.27 8.51
CA ALA A 23 12.37 25.69 8.80
C ALA A 23 13.85 26.12 8.73
N VAL A 24 14.77 25.27 9.20
CA VAL A 24 16.23 25.50 9.07
C VAL A 24 16.66 25.50 7.61
N GLY A 25 16.18 24.55 6.81
CA GLY A 25 16.44 24.48 5.37
C GLY A 25 15.96 25.72 4.65
N LEU A 26 14.74 26.21 4.95
CA LEU A 26 14.23 27.47 4.40
C LEU A 26 15.10 28.67 4.79
N ARG A 27 15.45 28.81 6.07
CA ARG A 27 16.31 29.92 6.56
C ARG A 27 17.71 29.91 5.93
N ARG A 28 18.25 28.73 5.63
CA ARG A 28 19.57 28.56 4.99
C ARG A 28 19.54 28.59 3.46
N GLY A 29 18.35 28.70 2.84
CA GLY A 29 18.21 28.60 1.39
C GLY A 29 18.53 27.21 0.82
N ARG A 30 18.44 26.16 1.65
CA ARG A 30 18.76 24.76 1.33
C ARG A 30 17.58 23.85 1.68
N ASN A 31 16.43 24.06 1.04
CA ASN A 31 15.27 23.22 1.24
C ASN A 31 15.45 21.86 0.55
N THR A 32 15.40 20.79 1.32
CA THR A 32 15.52 19.40 0.84
C THR A 32 14.17 18.68 0.77
N TYR A 33 13.07 19.34 1.15
CA TYR A 33 11.73 18.75 1.17
C TYR A 33 10.94 19.05 -0.11
N ALA A 34 10.31 18.01 -0.67
CA ALA A 34 9.26 18.12 -1.68
C ALA A 34 7.96 17.50 -1.13
N LEU A 35 6.82 18.18 -1.32
CA LEU A 35 5.56 17.82 -0.65
C LEU A 35 5.11 16.39 -0.96
N ALA A 36 5.14 15.97 -2.22
CA ALA A 36 4.68 14.64 -2.61
C ALA A 36 5.61 13.53 -2.11
N ASP A 37 6.92 13.74 -2.21
CA ASP A 37 7.93 12.81 -1.68
C ASP A 37 7.84 12.69 -0.15
N THR A 38 7.72 13.82 0.57
CA THR A 38 7.57 13.86 2.03
C THR A 38 6.34 13.07 2.48
N PHE A 39 5.19 13.30 1.83
CA PHE A 39 3.97 12.57 2.14
C PHE A 39 4.07 11.08 1.81
N ASN A 40 4.76 10.73 0.72
CA ASN A 40 5.00 9.34 0.37
C ASN A 40 5.94 8.64 1.36
N SER A 41 7.02 9.32 1.78
CA SER A 41 8.01 8.81 2.75
C SER A 41 7.38 8.54 4.11
N ILE A 42 6.69 9.53 4.69
CA ILE A 42 5.97 9.31 5.97
C ILE A 42 4.83 8.29 5.78
N GLY A 43 4.12 8.35 4.65
CA GLY A 43 3.05 7.42 4.31
C GLY A 43 3.49 5.96 4.23
N LEU A 44 4.67 5.67 3.69
CA LEU A 44 5.25 4.33 3.69
C LEU A 44 5.59 3.87 5.12
N GLY A 45 6.08 4.78 5.97
CA GLY A 45 6.21 4.54 7.40
C GLY A 45 4.89 4.16 8.07
N MET A 46 3.81 4.90 7.79
CA MET A 46 2.46 4.56 8.27
C MET A 46 2.03 3.17 7.81
N LEU A 47 2.20 2.85 6.52
CA LEU A 47 1.85 1.55 5.96
C LEU A 47 2.68 0.42 6.61
N SER A 48 3.96 0.66 6.86
CA SER A 48 4.83 -0.26 7.59
C SER A 48 4.31 -0.51 9.01
N ARG A 49 3.93 0.53 9.76
CA ARG A 49 3.33 0.38 11.10
C ARG A 49 2.00 -0.37 11.06
N VAL A 50 1.16 -0.11 10.06
CA VAL A 50 -0.11 -0.83 9.86
C VAL A 50 0.15 -2.32 9.60
N ALA A 51 1.11 -2.65 8.71
CA ALA A 51 1.49 -4.03 8.42
C ALA A 51 2.09 -4.74 9.64
N GLU A 52 2.88 -4.02 10.44
CA GLU A 52 3.56 -4.52 11.63
C GLU A 52 2.58 -5.04 12.70
N VAL A 53 1.37 -4.47 12.81
CA VAL A 53 0.31 -4.98 13.71
C VAL A 53 0.00 -6.45 13.43
N PHE A 54 0.06 -6.89 12.17
CA PHE A 54 -0.17 -8.29 11.78
C PHE A 54 1.09 -9.14 11.88
N GLY A 55 2.28 -8.54 11.87
CA GLY A 55 3.57 -9.22 11.86
C GLY A 55 4.21 -9.43 13.25
N VAL A 56 3.88 -8.61 14.24
CA VAL A 56 4.50 -8.68 15.59
C VAL A 56 4.28 -10.03 16.25
N ALA A 57 3.06 -10.57 16.20
CA ALA A 57 2.73 -11.87 16.79
C ALA A 57 3.56 -12.99 16.15
N LEU A 58 3.76 -12.94 14.83
CA LEU A 58 4.59 -13.90 14.11
C LEU A 58 6.06 -13.78 14.54
N LYS A 59 6.63 -12.57 14.50
CA LYS A 59 8.06 -12.34 14.80
C LYS A 59 8.40 -12.68 16.25
N LEU A 60 7.63 -12.16 17.22
CA LEU A 60 7.86 -12.45 18.62
C LEU A 60 7.52 -13.91 18.95
N GLY A 61 6.48 -14.48 18.34
CA GLY A 61 6.13 -15.89 18.51
C GLY A 61 7.25 -16.81 18.05
N ILE A 62 7.83 -16.56 16.86
CA ILE A 62 8.98 -17.31 16.35
C ILE A 62 10.20 -17.10 17.26
N TYR A 63 10.49 -15.86 17.66
CA TYR A 63 11.62 -15.57 18.55
C TYR A 63 11.53 -16.34 19.87
N VAL A 64 10.38 -16.30 20.54
CA VAL A 64 10.13 -17.04 21.79
C VAL A 64 10.18 -18.55 21.56
N TRP A 65 9.63 -19.03 20.45
CA TRP A 65 9.69 -20.45 20.10
C TRP A 65 11.13 -20.93 19.91
N VAL A 66 11.96 -20.19 19.16
CA VAL A 66 13.38 -20.52 18.98
C VAL A 66 14.13 -20.46 20.32
N GLN A 67 13.88 -19.43 21.13
CA GLN A 67 14.48 -19.31 22.45
C GLN A 67 14.11 -20.50 23.37
N ALA A 68 12.87 -21.00 23.29
CA ALA A 68 12.44 -22.14 24.10
C ALA A 68 13.09 -23.46 23.68
N HIS A 69 13.38 -23.66 22.39
CA HIS A 69 13.81 -24.96 21.85
C HIS A 69 15.29 -25.05 21.44
N ALA A 70 15.94 -23.93 21.12
CA ALA A 70 17.29 -23.92 20.52
C ALA A 70 18.31 -23.16 21.37
N ALA A 71 17.92 -22.67 22.54
CA ALA A 71 18.80 -21.88 23.39
C ALA A 71 19.95 -22.71 23.98
N LEU A 72 21.19 -22.23 23.76
CA LEU A 72 22.42 -22.99 24.04
C LEU A 72 22.91 -22.92 25.49
N TRP A 73 22.56 -21.87 26.23
CA TRP A 73 23.11 -21.60 27.57
C TRP A 73 22.06 -20.96 28.48
N SER A 74 22.07 -21.28 29.77
CA SER A 74 21.35 -20.51 30.79
C SER A 74 22.12 -19.21 31.05
N ALA A 75 21.49 -18.07 30.81
CA ALA A 75 22.07 -16.74 31.01
C ALA A 75 21.27 -15.98 32.08
N ASP A 76 20.96 -16.66 33.18
CA ASP A 76 20.03 -16.18 34.20
C ASP A 76 20.56 -14.87 34.82
N GLY A 77 19.79 -13.80 34.67
CA GLY A 77 20.13 -12.47 35.19
C GLY A 77 21.23 -11.70 34.44
N PHE A 78 22.06 -12.35 33.63
CA PHE A 78 23.15 -11.68 32.89
C PHE A 78 22.60 -10.61 31.94
N TRP A 79 21.64 -10.96 31.09
CA TRP A 79 21.08 -10.06 30.08
C TRP A 79 20.34 -8.85 30.66
N THR A 80 19.93 -8.95 31.92
CA THR A 80 19.28 -7.85 32.66
C THR A 80 20.26 -7.00 33.45
N SER A 81 21.54 -7.39 33.54
CA SER A 81 22.61 -6.57 34.13
C SER A 81 23.00 -5.42 33.20
N PRO A 82 23.62 -4.33 33.71
CA PRO A 82 24.12 -3.24 32.85
C PRO A 82 25.07 -3.70 31.74
N ALA A 83 25.96 -4.66 32.03
CA ALA A 83 26.85 -5.24 31.04
C ALA A 83 26.08 -6.06 29.99
N GLY A 84 25.09 -6.84 30.42
CA GLY A 84 24.21 -7.59 29.52
C GLY A 84 23.43 -6.70 28.57
N TRP A 85 22.89 -5.57 29.05
CA TRP A 85 22.23 -4.57 28.21
C TRP A 85 23.16 -3.97 27.16
N LEU A 86 24.38 -3.58 27.56
CA LEU A 86 25.38 -3.04 26.64
C LEU A 86 25.78 -4.08 25.57
N ILE A 87 26.04 -5.32 25.99
CA ILE A 87 26.40 -6.40 25.08
C ILE A 87 25.22 -6.75 24.16
N ALA A 88 23.98 -6.73 24.67
CA ALA A 88 22.79 -6.94 23.84
C ALA A 88 22.61 -5.86 22.78
N LEU A 89 22.92 -4.59 23.10
CA LEU A 89 22.89 -3.49 22.13
C LEU A 89 23.95 -3.66 21.05
N VAL A 90 25.20 -3.95 21.43
CA VAL A 90 26.29 -4.21 20.47
C VAL A 90 26.00 -5.46 19.63
N PHE A 91 25.41 -6.50 20.22
CA PHE A 91 25.03 -7.71 19.51
C PHE A 91 23.88 -7.44 18.51
N TYR A 92 22.89 -6.64 18.90
CA TYR A 92 21.82 -6.22 17.99
C TYR A 92 22.38 -5.42 16.82
N ASP A 93 23.23 -4.42 17.08
CA ASP A 93 23.86 -3.57 16.05
C ASP A 93 24.73 -4.38 15.08
N PHE A 94 25.44 -5.41 15.57
CA PHE A 94 26.16 -6.37 14.71
C PHE A 94 25.23 -7.15 13.78
N LEU A 95 24.10 -7.65 14.31
CA LEU A 95 23.11 -8.37 13.50
C LEU A 95 22.40 -7.43 12.53
N TYR A 96 22.17 -6.18 12.93
CA TYR A 96 21.66 -5.13 12.06
C TYR A 96 22.60 -4.91 10.87
N TYR A 97 23.91 -4.78 11.07
CA TYR A 97 24.89 -4.65 9.99
C TYR A 97 24.74 -5.76 8.93
N TRP A 98 24.63 -7.02 9.35
CA TRP A 98 24.48 -8.14 8.42
C TRP A 98 23.14 -8.15 7.71
N ASN A 99 22.06 -7.91 8.43
CA ASN A 99 20.75 -7.76 7.83
C ASN A 99 20.74 -6.63 6.79
N HIS A 100 21.36 -5.49 7.12
CA HIS A 100 21.41 -4.32 6.28
C HIS A 100 22.24 -4.58 5.03
N ARG A 101 23.45 -5.13 5.19
CA ARG A 101 24.33 -5.53 4.08
C ARG A 101 23.67 -6.53 3.14
N ILE A 102 23.06 -7.59 3.67
CA ILE A 102 22.34 -8.56 2.84
C ILE A 102 21.12 -7.93 2.16
N GLY A 103 20.50 -6.94 2.83
CA GLY A 103 19.52 -6.04 2.24
C GLY A 103 19.98 -5.32 0.98
N HIS A 104 21.28 -5.09 0.79
CA HIS A 104 21.83 -4.48 -0.42
C HIS A 104 22.46 -5.50 -1.38
N GLU A 105 23.02 -6.60 -0.87
CA GLU A 105 23.77 -7.56 -1.69
C GLU A 105 22.93 -8.75 -2.22
N VAL A 106 21.67 -8.91 -1.81
CA VAL A 106 20.82 -10.04 -2.23
C VAL A 106 19.44 -9.57 -2.70
N GLY A 107 19.05 -9.94 -3.92
CA GLY A 107 17.85 -9.43 -4.60
C GLY A 107 16.55 -9.51 -3.79
N VAL A 108 16.25 -10.63 -3.12
CA VAL A 108 15.03 -10.77 -2.31
C VAL A 108 15.04 -9.89 -1.07
N PHE A 109 16.20 -9.69 -0.44
CA PHE A 109 16.34 -8.81 0.72
C PHE A 109 16.37 -7.34 0.32
N TRP A 110 16.94 -7.02 -0.85
CA TRP A 110 16.80 -5.71 -1.48
C TRP A 110 15.36 -5.37 -1.77
N ALA A 111 14.56 -6.31 -2.30
CA ALA A 111 13.14 -6.08 -2.46
C ALA A 111 12.44 -5.73 -1.13
N ALA A 112 12.95 -6.22 0.01
CA ALA A 112 12.45 -5.91 1.34
C ALA A 112 13.00 -4.60 1.94
N HIS A 113 14.04 -4.00 1.36
CA HIS A 113 14.78 -2.86 1.92
C HIS A 113 14.74 -1.60 1.03
N VAL A 114 14.72 -1.77 -0.29
CA VAL A 114 14.74 -0.72 -1.34
C VAL A 114 13.79 0.44 -1.08
N VAL A 115 12.64 0.19 -0.45
CA VAL A 115 11.67 1.24 -0.12
C VAL A 115 12.35 2.37 0.63
N HIS A 116 13.27 2.08 1.55
CA HIS A 116 14.02 3.07 2.30
C HIS A 116 14.88 3.99 1.41
N HIS A 117 15.44 3.44 0.32
CA HIS A 117 16.33 4.14 -0.61
C HIS A 117 15.61 4.84 -1.78
N GLN A 118 14.31 4.61 -1.97
CA GLN A 118 13.60 5.12 -3.15
C GLN A 118 13.44 6.64 -3.20
N SER A 119 13.50 7.35 -2.06
CA SER A 119 13.35 8.81 -2.06
C SER A 119 14.55 9.47 -2.72
N GLN A 120 14.26 10.47 -3.57
CA GLN A 120 15.27 11.30 -4.23
C GLN A 120 15.57 12.58 -3.43
N HIS A 121 14.92 12.74 -2.28
CA HIS A 121 15.07 13.85 -1.35
C HIS A 121 15.55 13.31 -0.01
N TYR A 122 16.73 13.73 0.44
CA TYR A 122 17.29 13.21 1.69
C TYR A 122 17.04 14.17 2.85
N ASN A 123 16.23 13.76 3.82
CA ASN A 123 15.83 14.56 4.98
C ASN A 123 15.20 13.67 6.07
N LEU A 124 14.77 14.25 7.19
CA LEU A 124 14.24 13.46 8.31
C LEU A 124 12.95 12.68 7.96
N SER A 125 12.21 13.06 6.91
CA SER A 125 11.09 12.25 6.45
C SER A 125 11.52 10.93 5.79
N THR A 126 12.74 10.89 5.22
CA THR A 126 13.36 9.68 4.66
C THR A 126 13.60 8.62 5.73
N ALA A 127 13.94 9.02 6.97
CA ALA A 127 14.04 8.11 8.11
C ALA A 127 12.73 7.33 8.35
N LEU A 128 11.59 7.98 8.11
CA LEU A 128 10.27 7.39 8.29
C LEU A 128 9.82 6.55 7.07
N ARG A 129 10.58 6.55 5.97
CA ARG A 129 10.30 5.74 4.77
C ARG A 129 10.67 4.28 5.01
N GLN A 130 9.83 3.58 5.75
CA GLN A 130 10.08 2.19 6.15
C GLN A 130 9.33 1.20 5.24
N PRO A 131 9.96 0.09 4.81
CA PRO A 131 9.29 -0.96 4.06
C PRO A 131 8.24 -1.68 4.93
N ALA A 132 7.11 -2.06 4.31
CA ALA A 132 6.15 -2.97 4.93
C ALA A 132 6.58 -4.45 4.76
N SER A 133 7.27 -4.77 3.67
CA SER A 133 7.71 -6.15 3.34
C SER A 133 8.81 -6.71 4.25
N TYR A 134 9.39 -5.89 5.13
CA TYR A 134 10.45 -6.33 6.04
C TYR A 134 10.00 -7.45 7.01
N LEU A 135 8.69 -7.53 7.26
CA LEU A 135 8.08 -8.60 8.06
C LEU A 135 8.29 -10.01 7.50
N LEU A 136 8.64 -10.16 6.21
CA LEU A 136 8.77 -11.45 5.55
C LEU A 136 10.02 -12.23 5.98
N LEU A 137 11.20 -11.59 5.95
CA LEU A 137 12.49 -12.29 6.13
C LEU A 137 13.45 -11.62 7.12
N GLY A 138 13.24 -10.36 7.51
CA GLY A 138 14.19 -9.62 8.37
C GLY A 138 14.36 -10.22 9.77
N TRP A 139 13.35 -10.96 10.27
CA TRP A 139 13.39 -11.60 11.59
C TRP A 139 14.45 -12.71 11.70
N VAL A 140 14.86 -13.32 10.58
CA VAL A 140 15.82 -14.44 10.57
C VAL A 140 17.18 -14.01 11.15
N PHE A 141 17.61 -12.78 10.88
CA PHE A 141 18.90 -12.26 11.32
C PHE A 141 19.00 -12.06 12.83
N TYR A 142 17.86 -11.95 13.53
CA TYR A 142 17.82 -11.72 14.97
C TYR A 142 17.61 -12.99 15.80
N LEU A 143 17.38 -14.14 15.16
CA LEU A 143 17.30 -15.44 15.84
C LEU A 143 18.55 -15.83 16.64
N PRO A 144 19.79 -15.45 16.25
CA PRO A 144 20.96 -15.68 17.10
C PRO A 144 20.81 -15.10 18.51
N MET A 145 20.09 -14.00 18.70
CA MET A 145 19.80 -13.45 20.03
C MET A 145 18.84 -14.34 20.83
N ALA A 146 17.86 -14.95 20.17
CA ALA A 146 16.96 -15.93 20.79
C ALA A 146 17.74 -17.17 21.24
N VAL A 147 18.64 -17.67 20.40
CA VAL A 147 19.55 -18.79 20.70
C VAL A 147 20.48 -18.45 21.87
N ALA A 148 20.90 -17.19 22.00
CA ALA A 148 21.68 -16.68 23.13
C ALA A 148 20.85 -16.41 24.41
N ARG A 149 19.55 -16.72 24.40
CA ARG A 149 18.59 -16.41 25.48
C ARG A 149 18.45 -14.92 25.83
N VAL A 150 18.68 -13.99 24.91
CA VAL A 150 18.38 -12.58 25.19
C VAL A 150 16.87 -12.44 25.44
N PRO A 151 16.42 -11.91 26.60
CA PRO A 151 15.01 -11.80 26.93
C PRO A 151 14.27 -10.97 25.86
N PRO A 152 13.02 -11.33 25.48
CA PRO A 152 12.26 -10.60 24.46
C PRO A 152 12.12 -9.09 24.76
N LEU A 153 12.02 -8.72 26.04
CA LEU A 153 12.00 -7.31 26.44
C LEU A 153 13.33 -6.60 26.14
N VAL A 154 14.46 -7.23 26.47
CA VAL A 154 15.79 -6.68 26.18
C VAL A 154 15.96 -6.53 24.67
N PHE A 155 15.64 -7.57 23.91
CA PHE A 155 15.65 -7.57 22.44
C PHE A 155 14.81 -6.42 21.85
N ALA A 156 13.56 -6.26 22.31
CA ALA A 156 12.67 -5.21 21.84
C ALA A 156 13.19 -3.80 22.16
N VAL A 157 13.75 -3.61 23.36
CA VAL A 157 14.25 -2.29 23.79
C VAL A 157 15.54 -1.93 23.07
N VAL A 158 16.52 -2.84 22.94
CA VAL A 158 17.76 -2.52 22.20
C VAL A 158 17.48 -2.28 20.71
N GLY A 159 16.54 -3.01 20.12
CA GLY A 159 16.10 -2.76 18.76
C GLY A 159 15.37 -1.42 18.59
N LEU A 160 14.62 -0.98 19.61
CA LEU A 160 14.04 0.36 19.62
C LEU A 160 15.12 1.45 19.76
N VAL A 161 16.14 1.25 20.60
CA VAL A 161 17.26 2.19 20.74
C VAL A 161 18.00 2.35 19.41
N ASP A 162 18.30 1.25 18.74
CA ASP A 162 18.91 1.23 17.41
C ASP A 162 18.07 1.99 16.38
N LEU A 163 16.77 1.67 16.28
CA LEU A 163 15.85 2.36 15.39
C LEU A 163 15.78 3.87 15.64
N LEU A 164 15.72 4.29 16.92
CA LEU A 164 15.65 5.70 17.29
C LEU A 164 16.96 6.43 17.00
N TYR A 165 18.10 5.78 17.20
CA TYR A 165 19.41 6.34 16.84
C TYR A 165 19.47 6.64 15.34
N GLN A 166 18.96 5.73 14.50
CA GLN A 166 19.00 5.90 13.06
C GLN A 166 18.09 7.02 12.54
N PHE A 167 17.22 7.63 13.34
CA PHE A 167 16.37 8.73 12.88
C PHE A 167 17.18 10.00 12.53
N TRP A 168 18.03 10.48 13.44
CA TRP A 168 18.65 11.80 13.33
C TRP A 168 19.76 11.88 12.25
N ILE A 169 20.29 10.74 11.82
CA ILE A 169 21.31 10.64 10.76
C ILE A 169 20.74 10.88 9.34
N HIS A 170 19.42 11.03 9.19
CA HIS A 170 18.78 11.34 7.91
C HIS A 170 18.64 12.84 7.69
N THR A 171 19.76 13.54 7.46
CA THR A 171 19.71 14.97 7.19
C THR A 171 20.87 15.43 6.30
N GLU A 172 20.61 16.44 5.46
CA GLU A 172 21.66 17.18 4.73
C GLU A 172 22.08 18.46 5.48
N GLN A 173 21.38 18.83 6.57
CA GLN A 173 21.62 20.09 7.28
C GLN A 173 22.85 20.02 8.21
N ILE A 174 23.33 18.82 8.51
CA ILE A 174 24.52 18.54 9.32
C ILE A 174 25.59 17.95 8.40
N GLY A 175 26.73 18.64 8.28
CA GLY A 175 27.88 18.17 7.49
C GLY A 175 28.63 17.01 8.16
N SER A 176 29.89 16.81 7.78
CA SER A 176 30.78 15.86 8.45
C SER A 176 31.07 16.29 9.90
N LEU A 177 31.08 15.31 10.82
CA LEU A 177 31.43 15.47 12.24
C LEU A 177 32.87 14.98 12.53
N GLY A 178 33.70 14.82 11.50
CA GLY A 178 35.12 14.47 11.63
C GLY A 178 35.32 13.07 12.21
N ARG A 179 35.93 13.00 13.42
CA ARG A 179 36.25 11.71 14.05
C ARG A 179 35.01 10.88 14.42
N PHE A 180 33.87 11.54 14.63
CA PHE A 180 32.63 10.85 14.97
C PHE A 180 32.16 9.95 13.82
N ASP A 181 32.17 10.47 12.58
CA ASP A 181 31.76 9.76 11.36
C ASP A 181 32.53 8.45 11.12
N ARG A 182 33.72 8.33 11.71
CA ARG A 182 34.57 7.16 11.59
C ARG A 182 34.12 5.99 12.45
N TRP A 183 33.50 6.25 13.60
CA TRP A 183 33.19 5.22 14.60
C TRP A 183 31.68 5.05 14.82
N PHE A 184 30.91 6.10 14.59
CA PHE A 184 29.47 6.12 14.79
C PHE A 184 28.77 6.54 13.49
N ALA A 185 27.62 5.93 13.24
CA ALA A 185 26.77 6.33 12.12
C ALA A 185 26.35 7.79 12.33
N SER A 186 26.44 8.58 11.26
CA SER A 186 26.28 10.02 11.27
C SER A 186 25.60 10.47 9.99
N PRO A 187 25.12 11.73 9.92
CA PRO A 187 24.55 12.25 8.70
C PRO A 187 25.45 12.10 7.47
N SER A 188 26.78 12.20 7.64
CA SER A 188 27.73 12.12 6.52
C SER A 188 27.87 10.73 5.95
N ASN A 189 28.13 9.72 6.79
CA ASN A 189 28.27 8.35 6.30
C ASN A 189 26.93 7.75 5.85
N HIS A 190 25.80 8.20 6.42
CA HIS A 190 24.47 7.74 6.01
C HIS A 190 23.99 8.40 4.70
N ARG A 191 24.37 9.66 4.41
CA ARG A 191 24.18 10.24 3.06
C ARG A 191 24.88 9.42 1.98
N VAL A 192 26.13 9.03 2.24
CA VAL A 192 26.89 8.14 1.35
C VAL A 192 26.15 6.82 1.14
N HIS A 193 25.66 6.22 2.23
CA HIS A 193 24.89 4.98 2.16
C HIS A 193 23.65 5.08 1.26
N HIS A 194 22.94 6.21 1.30
CA HIS A 194 21.77 6.47 0.47
C HIS A 194 22.07 6.91 -0.97
N ALA A 195 23.35 7.10 -1.32
CA ALA A 195 23.73 7.66 -2.60
C ALA A 195 23.82 6.58 -3.71
N VAL A 196 23.53 6.98 -4.94
CA VAL A 196 23.61 6.10 -6.13
C VAL A 196 24.92 6.25 -6.90
N ASN A 197 25.82 7.14 -6.47
CA ASN A 197 27.15 7.34 -7.08
C ASN A 197 27.95 6.03 -7.08
N ASP A 198 28.73 5.75 -8.13
CA ASP A 198 29.49 4.49 -8.26
C ASP A 198 30.44 4.24 -7.08
N ARG A 199 31.03 5.30 -6.51
CA ARG A 199 31.92 5.21 -5.34
C ARG A 199 31.19 4.77 -4.07
N TYR A 200 29.91 5.11 -3.95
CA TYR A 200 29.15 5.01 -2.70
C TYR A 200 28.24 3.79 -2.63
N LEU A 201 28.01 3.11 -3.77
CA LEU A 201 27.24 1.88 -3.78
C LEU A 201 27.79 0.84 -2.81
N ASP A 202 26.87 0.19 -2.10
CA ASP A 202 27.17 -0.94 -1.23
C ASP A 202 28.21 -0.60 -0.15
N LYS A 203 28.06 0.59 0.46
CA LYS A 203 28.91 1.11 1.54
C LYS A 203 28.13 1.54 2.77
N ASN A 204 28.82 1.59 3.91
CA ASN A 204 28.36 2.16 5.18
C ASN A 204 27.04 1.55 5.70
N TYR A 205 27.05 0.26 6.06
CA TYR A 205 25.86 -0.47 6.52
C TYR A 205 25.59 -0.38 8.02
N GLY A 206 26.50 0.16 8.83
CA GLY A 206 26.37 0.26 10.28
C GLY A 206 25.11 1.03 10.73
N GLY A 207 24.44 0.56 11.79
CA GLY A 207 23.25 1.20 12.34
C GLY A 207 23.60 2.31 13.34
N ILE A 208 24.28 1.94 14.42
CA ILE A 208 24.88 2.84 15.41
C ILE A 208 26.39 2.92 15.21
N LEU A 209 27.06 1.79 15.04
CA LEU A 209 28.53 1.72 14.98
C LEU A 209 29.00 1.51 13.53
N MET A 210 29.98 2.32 13.11
CA MET A 210 30.71 2.11 11.86
C MET A 210 31.84 1.07 12.00
N LEU A 211 32.03 0.51 13.21
CA LEU A 211 33.04 -0.50 13.50
C LEU A 211 32.98 -1.67 12.52
N TRP A 212 31.77 -2.16 12.23
CA TRP A 212 31.55 -3.29 11.33
C TRP A 212 31.97 -2.97 9.90
N ASP A 213 31.70 -1.74 9.43
CA ASP A 213 32.13 -1.30 8.11
C ASP A 213 33.65 -1.25 7.96
N HIS A 214 34.39 -0.91 9.02
CA HIS A 214 35.85 -1.01 9.01
C HIS A 214 36.33 -2.45 9.03
N LEU A 215 35.73 -3.31 9.86
CA LEU A 215 36.10 -4.72 9.99
C LEU A 215 35.84 -5.51 8.70
N PHE A 216 34.76 -5.21 8.00
CA PHE A 216 34.33 -5.93 6.80
C PHE A 216 34.58 -5.18 5.48
N GLY A 217 35.28 -4.04 5.53
CA GLY A 217 35.77 -3.33 4.34
C GLY A 217 34.70 -2.58 3.54
N THR A 218 33.62 -2.14 4.18
CA THR A 218 32.50 -1.42 3.56
C THR A 218 32.46 0.07 3.91
N PHE A 219 33.40 0.57 4.72
CA PHE A 219 33.46 1.99 5.09
C PHE A 219 33.99 2.88 3.95
N VAL A 220 33.25 3.93 3.59
CA VAL A 220 33.71 5.01 2.71
C VAL A 220 33.27 6.37 3.27
N PRO A 221 34.19 7.33 3.43
CA PRO A 221 33.83 8.69 3.83
C PRO A 221 33.18 9.45 2.67
N GLU A 222 32.30 10.39 3.01
CA GLU A 222 31.73 11.35 2.05
C GLU A 222 32.84 12.20 1.43
N ASP A 223 32.87 12.29 0.10
CA ASP A 223 33.81 13.12 -0.65
C ASP A 223 33.13 14.41 -1.10
N PRO A 224 33.55 15.59 -0.61
CA PRO A 224 32.99 16.87 -1.06
C PRO A 224 33.12 17.12 -2.56
N LYS A 225 34.00 16.39 -3.27
CA LYS A 225 34.19 16.49 -4.73
C LYS A 225 33.23 15.60 -5.52
N ASP A 226 32.55 14.65 -4.87
CA ASP A 226 31.55 13.77 -5.48
C ASP A 226 30.27 13.82 -4.62
N PRO A 227 29.44 14.88 -4.75
CA PRO A 227 28.24 15.05 -3.93
C PRO A 227 27.26 13.89 -4.10
N CYS A 228 26.60 13.51 -3.00
CA CYS A 228 25.62 12.42 -2.99
C CYS A 228 24.42 12.73 -3.90
N VAL A 229 24.07 11.79 -4.77
CA VAL A 229 22.83 11.77 -5.55
C VAL A 229 21.95 10.67 -4.99
N TYR A 230 20.69 10.94 -4.66
CA TYR A 230 19.81 10.00 -3.96
C TYR A 230 18.79 9.31 -4.87
N GLY A 231 18.15 8.27 -4.32
CA GLY A 231 17.15 7.46 -4.99
C GLY A 231 17.68 6.06 -5.28
N THR A 232 17.22 5.48 -6.39
CA THR A 232 17.66 4.15 -6.83
C THR A 232 18.10 4.22 -8.29
N ARG A 233 19.05 3.36 -8.69
CA ARG A 233 19.55 3.32 -10.09
C ARG A 233 18.48 2.97 -11.11
N LYS A 234 17.37 2.38 -10.66
CA LYS A 234 16.15 2.23 -11.41
C LYS A 234 15.03 2.91 -10.61
N PRO A 235 14.76 4.20 -10.85
CA PRO A 235 13.82 4.97 -10.04
C PRO A 235 12.43 4.33 -10.02
N LEU A 236 11.75 4.44 -8.86
CA LEU A 236 10.38 3.94 -8.69
C LEU A 236 9.37 4.66 -9.60
N GLU A 237 9.58 5.96 -9.81
CA GLU A 237 8.69 6.87 -10.55
C GLU A 237 7.21 6.74 -10.12
N SER A 238 6.98 6.55 -8.81
CA SER A 238 5.65 6.32 -8.27
C SER A 238 5.43 6.86 -6.85
N TRP A 239 4.26 7.46 -6.62
CA TRP A 239 3.72 7.79 -5.28
C TRP A 239 2.75 6.73 -4.76
N ASP A 240 2.63 5.60 -5.46
CA ASP A 240 1.80 4.47 -5.05
C ASP A 240 2.49 3.69 -3.92
N PRO A 241 1.95 3.71 -2.68
CA PRO A 241 2.62 3.10 -1.53
C PRO A 241 2.65 1.57 -1.61
N VAL A 242 1.68 0.96 -2.30
CA VAL A 242 1.63 -0.50 -2.49
C VAL A 242 2.63 -0.90 -3.55
N TRP A 243 2.65 -0.19 -4.70
CA TRP A 243 3.61 -0.46 -5.76
C TRP A 243 5.06 -0.32 -5.29
N ALA A 244 5.35 0.69 -4.46
CA ALA A 244 6.68 0.91 -3.88
C ALA A 244 7.24 -0.35 -3.17
N ASN A 245 6.38 -1.14 -2.51
CA ASN A 245 6.75 -2.38 -1.82
C ASN A 245 6.77 -3.62 -2.73
N VAL A 246 6.15 -3.57 -3.91
CA VAL A 246 5.90 -4.76 -4.76
C VAL A 246 6.75 -4.78 -6.02
N GLU A 247 7.16 -3.62 -6.54
CA GLU A 247 7.75 -3.49 -7.88
C GLU A 247 9.03 -4.31 -8.11
N ILE A 248 9.92 -4.36 -7.11
CA ILE A 248 11.15 -5.17 -7.17
C ILE A 248 10.81 -6.66 -7.10
N TYR A 249 9.90 -7.09 -6.22
CA TYR A 249 9.43 -8.49 -6.18
C TYR A 249 8.81 -8.92 -7.51
N ALA A 250 7.98 -8.05 -8.12
CA ALA A 250 7.38 -8.30 -9.43
C ALA A 250 8.45 -8.39 -10.53
N GLY A 251 9.50 -7.56 -10.46
CA GLY A 251 10.66 -7.64 -11.34
C GLY A 251 11.40 -8.98 -11.24
N LEU A 252 11.74 -9.39 -10.01
CA LEU A 252 12.38 -10.67 -9.72
C LEU A 252 11.54 -11.86 -10.19
N ALA A 253 10.24 -11.86 -9.92
CA ALA A 253 9.32 -12.90 -10.37
C ALA A 253 9.24 -12.98 -11.90
N ARG A 254 9.21 -11.84 -12.59
CA ARG A 254 9.17 -11.77 -14.05
C ARG A 254 10.46 -12.31 -14.68
N ASP A 255 11.63 -11.91 -14.18
CA ASP A 255 12.91 -12.40 -14.68
C ASP A 255 13.13 -13.87 -14.33
N SER A 256 12.69 -14.31 -13.16
CA SER A 256 12.67 -15.72 -12.75
C SER A 256 11.82 -16.57 -13.70
N ALA A 257 10.59 -16.13 -14.03
CA ALA A 257 9.71 -16.85 -14.96
C ALA A 257 10.25 -16.87 -16.41
N ARG A 258 10.97 -15.84 -16.82
CA ARG A 258 11.58 -15.72 -18.16
C ARG A 258 12.87 -16.53 -18.32
N SER A 259 13.51 -16.89 -17.22
CA SER A 259 14.78 -17.65 -17.23
C SER A 259 14.55 -19.05 -17.79
N GLY A 260 15.28 -19.39 -18.86
CA GLY A 260 15.21 -20.68 -19.53
C GLY A 260 15.82 -21.82 -18.71
N ARG A 261 16.81 -21.51 -17.87
CA ARG A 261 17.42 -22.49 -16.96
C ARG A 261 16.72 -22.49 -15.61
N TRP A 262 16.29 -23.67 -15.13
CA TRP A 262 15.67 -23.85 -13.82
C TRP A 262 16.50 -23.25 -12.66
N ARG A 263 17.82 -23.46 -12.66
CA ARG A 263 18.71 -22.90 -11.63
C ARG A 263 18.69 -21.37 -11.59
N ASP A 264 18.58 -20.74 -12.75
CA ASP A 264 18.57 -19.29 -12.85
C ASP A 264 17.27 -18.69 -12.33
N ARG A 265 16.16 -19.46 -12.40
CA ARG A 265 14.89 -19.06 -11.76
C ARG A 265 15.03 -18.80 -10.27
N TRP A 266 15.80 -19.62 -9.55
CA TRP A 266 16.08 -19.43 -8.13
C TRP A 266 17.20 -18.43 -7.88
N ARG A 267 18.25 -18.44 -8.70
CA ARG A 267 19.37 -17.49 -8.58
C ARG A 267 18.94 -16.05 -8.73
N THR A 268 17.92 -15.75 -9.54
CA THR A 268 17.38 -14.38 -9.66
C THR A 268 17.04 -13.76 -8.31
N TRP A 269 16.55 -14.56 -7.36
CA TRP A 269 16.17 -14.10 -6.02
C TRP A 269 17.36 -13.93 -5.07
N LEU A 270 18.42 -14.71 -5.26
CA LEU A 270 19.54 -14.83 -4.33
C LEU A 270 20.81 -14.12 -4.79
N LYS A 271 20.89 -13.76 -6.08
CA LYS A 271 22.02 -12.99 -6.63
C LYS A 271 21.86 -11.50 -6.31
N PRO A 272 22.94 -10.71 -6.46
CA PRO A 272 22.90 -9.28 -6.20
C PRO A 272 21.83 -8.55 -7.02
N PRO A 273 21.29 -7.43 -6.50
CA PRO A 273 20.35 -6.60 -7.24
C PRO A 273 20.89 -6.24 -8.63
N GLY A 274 20.04 -6.36 -9.65
CA GLY A 274 20.43 -6.13 -11.05
C GLY A 274 21.03 -7.35 -11.76
N TRP A 275 21.36 -8.44 -11.06
CA TRP A 275 21.74 -9.69 -11.73
C TRP A 275 20.55 -10.28 -12.51
N ARG A 276 20.81 -10.71 -13.75
CA ARG A 276 19.83 -11.35 -14.62
C ARG A 276 20.47 -12.52 -15.35
N ALA A 277 19.68 -13.57 -15.62
CA ALA A 277 20.14 -14.70 -16.41
C ALA A 277 20.57 -14.24 -17.81
N ALA A 278 21.59 -14.87 -18.40
CA ALA A 278 22.19 -14.40 -19.65
C ALA A 278 21.18 -14.35 -20.82
N ASP A 279 20.29 -15.34 -20.89
CA ASP A 279 19.21 -15.40 -21.87
C ASP A 279 18.15 -14.30 -21.67
N VAL A 280 17.83 -14.00 -20.41
CA VAL A 280 16.92 -12.90 -20.06
C VAL A 280 17.54 -11.54 -20.38
N ALA A 281 18.81 -11.34 -20.04
CA ALA A 281 19.55 -10.12 -20.33
C ALA A 281 19.69 -9.87 -21.84
N ALA A 282 19.92 -10.93 -22.63
CA ALA A 282 20.03 -10.84 -24.08
C ALA A 282 18.68 -10.52 -24.76
N ARG A 283 17.58 -11.12 -24.31
CA ARG A 283 16.24 -10.94 -24.91
C ARG A 283 15.52 -9.68 -24.44
N TRP A 284 15.80 -9.23 -23.21
CA TRP A 284 15.17 -8.05 -22.62
C TRP A 284 16.23 -7.19 -21.94
N PRO A 285 17.12 -6.51 -22.67
CA PRO A 285 18.17 -5.70 -22.08
C PRO A 285 17.60 -4.62 -21.14
N ALA A 286 18.29 -4.36 -20.03
CA ALA A 286 17.97 -3.25 -19.14
C ALA A 286 18.72 -1.99 -19.59
N PRO A 287 18.14 -0.79 -19.43
CA PRO A 287 18.86 0.45 -19.72
C PRO A 287 20.06 0.60 -18.77
N THR A 288 21.14 1.18 -19.27
CA THR A 288 22.31 1.54 -18.46
C THR A 288 21.96 2.73 -17.56
N PHE A 289 22.39 2.67 -16.30
CA PHE A 289 22.26 3.80 -15.39
C PHE A 289 23.27 4.89 -15.76
N ASP A 290 22.80 6.13 -15.83
CA ASP A 290 23.62 7.33 -16.02
C ASP A 290 23.23 8.35 -14.95
N ILE A 291 24.17 8.66 -14.07
CA ILE A 291 23.94 9.60 -12.97
C ILE A 291 23.62 11.01 -13.47
N ALA A 292 24.13 11.41 -14.63
CA ALA A 292 23.88 12.73 -15.21
C ALA A 292 22.44 12.88 -15.75
N GLN A 293 21.74 11.76 -15.98
CA GLN A 293 20.36 11.74 -16.44
C GLN A 293 19.35 11.59 -15.29
N THR A 294 19.83 11.51 -14.04
CA THR A 294 18.95 11.41 -12.87
C THR A 294 18.10 12.67 -12.74
N ARG A 295 16.79 12.49 -12.56
CA ARG A 295 15.82 13.59 -12.36
C ARG A 295 14.90 13.22 -11.22
N HIS A 296 14.52 14.21 -10.43
CA HIS A 296 13.52 14.01 -9.39
C HIS A 296 12.16 13.79 -10.03
N PHE A 297 11.49 12.73 -9.61
CA PHE A 297 10.11 12.46 -9.94
C PHE A 297 9.24 13.39 -9.09
N ASP A 298 8.74 14.48 -9.67
CA ASP A 298 7.76 15.37 -9.03
C ASP A 298 6.72 15.83 -10.07
N PRO A 299 5.75 14.97 -10.43
CA PRO A 299 4.72 15.35 -11.38
C PRO A 299 3.93 16.56 -10.86
N PRO A 300 3.67 17.59 -11.69
CA PRO A 300 3.03 18.81 -11.24
C PRO A 300 1.59 18.53 -10.81
N ALA A 301 1.26 18.88 -9.56
CA ALA A 301 -0.09 18.77 -9.00
C ALA A 301 -0.76 20.15 -8.91
N SER A 302 -2.07 20.22 -9.17
CA SER A 302 -2.84 21.47 -9.06
C SER A 302 -2.89 21.95 -7.60
N THR A 303 -3.09 23.26 -7.39
CA THR A 303 -3.23 23.84 -6.04
C THR A 303 -4.35 23.18 -5.24
N ALA A 304 -5.48 22.87 -5.88
CA ALA A 304 -6.58 22.14 -5.25
C ALA A 304 -6.18 20.71 -4.82
N ALA A 305 -5.41 19.99 -5.66
CA ALA A 305 -4.92 18.67 -5.32
C ALA A 305 -3.90 18.71 -4.17
N ARG A 306 -2.99 19.69 -4.16
CA ARG A 306 -2.02 19.90 -3.07
C ARG A 306 -2.73 20.25 -1.76
N GLY A 307 -3.68 21.17 -1.78
CA GLY A 307 -4.47 21.55 -0.60
C GLY A 307 -5.27 20.37 -0.04
N LEU A 308 -5.94 19.61 -0.91
CA LEU A 308 -6.65 18.40 -0.48
C LEU A 308 -5.69 17.33 0.06
N ALA A 309 -4.50 17.16 -0.55
CA ALA A 309 -3.50 16.20 -0.07
C ALA A 309 -3.02 16.54 1.35
N VAL A 310 -2.86 17.82 1.70
CA VAL A 310 -2.50 18.24 3.07
C VAL A 310 -3.59 17.83 4.06
N LEU A 311 -4.87 18.08 3.73
CA LEU A 311 -5.99 17.71 4.58
C LEU A 311 -6.12 16.18 4.73
N MET A 312 -6.00 15.44 3.62
CA MET A 312 -6.01 13.98 3.62
C MET A 312 -4.86 13.42 4.46
N PHE A 313 -3.67 13.99 4.35
CA PHE A 313 -2.49 13.56 5.09
C PHE A 313 -2.63 13.80 6.60
N ALA A 314 -3.17 14.96 7.00
CA ALA A 314 -3.47 15.23 8.41
C ALA A 314 -4.53 14.26 8.97
N ALA A 315 -5.58 13.96 8.20
CA ALA A 315 -6.58 12.96 8.56
C ALA A 315 -5.98 11.54 8.65
N LEU A 316 -5.07 11.18 7.73
CA LEU A 316 -4.33 9.92 7.76
C LEU A 316 -3.46 9.78 9.00
N LEU A 317 -2.73 10.83 9.39
CA LEU A 317 -1.94 10.84 10.63
C LEU A 317 -2.83 10.52 11.85
N GLY A 318 -3.96 11.22 11.97
CA GLY A 318 -4.92 10.97 13.05
C GLY A 318 -5.54 9.56 12.99
N GLY A 319 -5.89 9.10 11.79
CA GLY A 319 -6.45 7.76 11.57
C GLY A 319 -5.48 6.64 11.92
N VAL A 320 -4.21 6.75 11.53
CA VAL A 320 -3.16 5.78 11.89
C VAL A 320 -2.88 5.83 13.39
N ALA A 321 -2.84 7.00 14.00
CA ALA A 321 -2.68 7.12 15.46
C ALA A 321 -3.82 6.44 16.22
N ALA A 322 -5.08 6.69 15.82
CA ALA A 322 -6.26 6.04 16.40
C ALA A 322 -6.25 4.52 16.16
N PHE A 323 -5.83 4.07 14.98
CA PHE A 323 -5.65 2.66 14.67
C PHE A 323 -4.66 2.02 15.64
N LEU A 324 -3.43 2.53 15.71
CA LEU A 324 -2.35 1.97 16.53
C LEU A 324 -2.66 2.01 18.02
N TRP A 325 -3.30 3.07 18.52
CA TRP A 325 -3.63 3.22 19.95
C TRP A 325 -4.44 2.05 20.52
N THR A 326 -5.25 1.44 19.66
CA THR A 326 -6.29 0.48 20.00
C THR A 326 -6.07 -0.87 19.30
N ALA A 327 -5.03 -1.01 18.48
CA ALA A 327 -4.79 -2.19 17.65
C ALA A 327 -4.65 -3.48 18.46
N ASP A 328 -3.97 -3.43 19.61
CA ASP A 328 -3.68 -4.60 20.44
C ASP A 328 -4.92 -5.18 21.14
N ALA A 329 -5.98 -4.36 21.29
CA ALA A 329 -7.23 -4.76 21.93
C ALA A 329 -8.36 -5.06 20.93
N ARG A 330 -8.19 -4.71 19.65
CA ARG A 330 -9.21 -4.94 18.61
C ARG A 330 -9.14 -6.35 18.03
N PRO A 331 -10.28 -6.92 17.61
CA PRO A 331 -10.29 -8.15 16.81
C PRO A 331 -9.49 -8.00 15.51
N VAL A 332 -8.86 -9.09 15.08
CA VAL A 332 -8.00 -9.10 13.87
C VAL A 332 -8.76 -8.67 12.62
N LEU A 333 -10.04 -9.05 12.48
CA LEU A 333 -10.88 -8.66 11.34
C LEU A 333 -11.15 -7.15 11.31
N ASN A 334 -11.35 -6.52 12.47
CA ASN A 334 -11.47 -5.08 12.59
C ASN A 334 -10.15 -4.39 12.24
N ASN A 335 -9.02 -4.90 12.74
CA ASN A 335 -7.71 -4.38 12.35
C ASN A 335 -7.46 -4.51 10.85
N LEU A 336 -7.92 -5.59 10.21
CA LEU A 336 -7.86 -5.76 8.76
C LEU A 336 -8.70 -4.71 8.02
N ALA A 337 -9.91 -4.41 8.50
CA ALA A 337 -10.74 -3.35 7.93
C ALA A 337 -10.04 -1.98 7.99
N TRP A 338 -9.49 -1.63 9.15
CA TRP A 338 -8.66 -0.43 9.32
C TRP A 338 -7.47 -0.40 8.36
N GLY A 339 -6.71 -1.50 8.28
CA GLY A 339 -5.54 -1.59 7.42
C GLY A 339 -5.87 -1.39 5.94
N CYS A 340 -6.95 -2.01 5.45
CA CYS A 340 -7.44 -1.83 4.09
C CYS A 340 -7.85 -0.38 3.82
N VAL A 341 -8.57 0.25 4.75
CA VAL A 341 -9.07 1.63 4.62
C VAL A 341 -7.92 2.64 4.62
N LEU A 342 -6.99 2.55 5.57
CA LEU A 342 -5.82 3.42 5.64
C LEU A 342 -4.95 3.29 4.39
N THR A 343 -4.76 2.06 3.90
CA THR A 343 -4.02 1.80 2.65
C THR A 343 -4.72 2.41 1.43
N ALA A 344 -6.04 2.29 1.34
CA ALA A 344 -6.82 2.86 0.23
C ALA A 344 -6.76 4.40 0.22
N VAL A 345 -6.83 5.04 1.39
CA VAL A 345 -6.72 6.50 1.51
C VAL A 345 -5.31 6.97 1.14
N LEU A 346 -4.27 6.27 1.62
CA LEU A 346 -2.88 6.57 1.27
C LEU A 346 -2.61 6.40 -0.24
N TRP A 347 -3.15 5.34 -0.83
CA TRP A 347 -3.11 5.10 -2.28
C TRP A 347 -3.80 6.23 -3.05
N ALA A 348 -4.99 6.63 -2.63
CA ALA A 348 -5.75 7.71 -3.28
C ALA A 348 -4.98 9.04 -3.25
N GLN A 349 -4.31 9.35 -2.13
CA GLN A 349 -3.47 10.53 -2.00
C GLN A 349 -2.32 10.52 -3.02
N GLY A 350 -1.56 9.42 -3.10
CA GLY A 350 -0.47 9.27 -4.06
C GLY A 350 -0.96 9.34 -5.50
N ALA A 351 -2.04 8.61 -5.82
CA ALA A 351 -2.65 8.63 -7.15
C ALA A 351 -3.13 10.03 -7.57
N MET A 352 -3.66 10.81 -6.63
CA MET A 352 -4.08 12.19 -6.88
C MET A 352 -2.90 13.12 -7.15
N LEU A 353 -1.85 13.04 -6.33
CA LEU A 353 -0.63 13.85 -6.51
C LEU A 353 0.09 13.54 -7.83
N GLN A 354 -0.05 12.32 -8.34
CA GLN A 354 0.43 11.92 -9.68
C GLN A 354 -0.54 12.20 -10.83
N ARG A 355 -1.70 12.81 -10.56
CA ARG A 355 -2.78 13.02 -11.54
C ARG A 355 -3.34 11.72 -12.16
N ARG A 356 -3.09 10.57 -11.53
CA ARG A 356 -3.75 9.28 -11.87
C ARG A 356 -5.23 9.29 -11.49
N ILE A 357 -5.66 10.13 -10.55
CA ILE A 357 -7.08 10.38 -10.26
C ILE A 357 -7.31 11.88 -10.01
N THR A 358 -8.55 12.34 -10.18
CA THR A 358 -8.93 13.72 -9.84
C THR A 358 -9.16 13.87 -8.33
N PRO A 359 -9.11 15.09 -7.78
CA PRO A 359 -9.46 15.33 -6.38
C PRO A 359 -10.83 14.78 -5.98
N GLY A 360 -11.82 14.91 -6.85
CA GLY A 360 -13.15 14.36 -6.57
C GLY A 360 -13.20 12.82 -6.54
N MET A 361 -12.41 12.14 -7.38
CA MET A 361 -12.26 10.68 -7.27
C MET A 361 -11.54 10.28 -5.98
N ALA A 362 -10.55 11.05 -5.54
CA ALA A 362 -9.89 10.82 -4.27
C ALA A 362 -10.88 10.96 -3.10
N LEU A 363 -11.70 12.02 -3.08
CA LEU A 363 -12.77 12.20 -2.09
C LEU A 363 -13.79 11.06 -2.09
N MET A 364 -14.18 10.57 -3.28
CA MET A 364 -15.08 9.42 -3.40
C MET A 364 -14.47 8.18 -2.73
N ILE A 365 -13.18 7.90 -2.96
CA ILE A 365 -12.49 6.76 -2.35
C ILE A 365 -12.36 6.94 -0.83
N VAL A 366 -12.04 8.14 -0.35
CA VAL A 366 -11.99 8.40 1.11
C VAL A 366 -13.36 8.21 1.76
N SER A 367 -14.42 8.75 1.16
CA SER A 367 -15.79 8.59 1.65
C SER A 367 -16.22 7.11 1.65
N ALA A 368 -15.90 6.37 0.61
CA ALA A 368 -16.14 4.93 0.53
C ALA A 368 -15.40 4.14 1.62
N ALA A 369 -14.13 4.49 1.85
CA ALA A 369 -13.31 3.86 2.87
C ALA A 369 -13.85 4.14 4.28
N LEU A 370 -14.30 5.38 4.54
CA LEU A 370 -14.98 5.74 5.79
C LEU A 370 -16.32 5.02 5.96
N ALA A 371 -17.12 4.90 4.90
CA ALA A 371 -18.38 4.15 4.92
C ALA A 371 -18.17 2.67 5.24
N THR A 372 -17.12 2.08 4.68
CA THR A 372 -16.71 0.68 4.95
C THR A 372 -16.23 0.50 6.39
N LEU A 373 -15.35 1.39 6.86
CA LEU A 373 -14.82 1.33 8.22
C LEU A 373 -15.91 1.52 9.29
N SER A 374 -16.75 2.53 9.11
CA SER A 374 -17.85 2.83 10.04
C SER A 374 -18.87 1.69 10.12
N ALA A 375 -19.11 0.97 9.02
CA ALA A 375 -19.92 -0.23 9.05
C ALA A 375 -19.24 -1.35 9.86
N SER A 376 -17.97 -1.63 9.59
CA SER A 376 -17.23 -2.71 10.28
C SER A 376 -17.04 -2.46 11.78
N GLU A 377 -16.98 -1.20 12.20
CA GLU A 377 -16.84 -0.80 13.62
C GLU A 377 -18.20 -0.57 14.30
N GLY A 378 -19.32 -0.65 13.57
CA GLY A 378 -20.65 -0.38 14.11
C GLY A 378 -20.93 1.11 14.41
N TRP A 379 -20.13 2.03 13.88
CA TRP A 379 -20.28 3.48 14.04
C TRP A 379 -21.44 4.02 13.18
N THR A 380 -22.65 3.78 13.67
CA THR A 380 -23.89 3.94 12.92
C THR A 380 -24.08 5.36 12.38
N ASP A 381 -23.77 6.40 13.17
CA ASP A 381 -23.98 7.79 12.73
C ASP A 381 -23.00 8.21 11.64
N LEU A 382 -21.72 7.83 11.75
CA LEU A 382 -20.75 8.08 10.69
C LEU A 382 -21.12 7.30 9.43
N HIS A 383 -21.56 6.05 9.58
CA HIS A 383 -21.99 5.23 8.46
C HIS A 383 -23.18 5.84 7.71
N ARG A 384 -24.16 6.38 8.46
CA ARG A 384 -25.35 7.05 7.90
C ARG A 384 -25.01 8.27 7.06
N VAL A 385 -23.89 8.92 7.32
CA VAL A 385 -23.40 10.07 6.55
C VAL A 385 -22.50 9.62 5.39
N ALA A 386 -21.49 8.81 5.69
CA ALA A 386 -20.45 8.42 4.74
C ALA A 386 -21.00 7.58 3.57
N LYS A 387 -21.97 6.70 3.83
CA LYS A 387 -22.54 5.81 2.81
C LYS A 387 -23.25 6.60 1.70
N PRO A 388 -24.25 7.47 1.99
CA PRO A 388 -24.85 8.34 0.97
C PRO A 388 -23.88 9.34 0.36
N LEU A 389 -22.98 9.93 1.16
CA LEU A 389 -22.01 10.93 0.70
C LEU A 389 -21.14 10.40 -0.45
N THR A 390 -20.73 9.14 -0.38
CA THR A 390 -19.92 8.49 -1.41
C THR A 390 -20.62 8.53 -2.78
N MET A 391 -21.91 8.21 -2.80
CA MET A 391 -22.72 8.21 -4.02
C MET A 391 -23.09 9.63 -4.48
N LEU A 392 -23.26 10.57 -3.56
CA LEU A 392 -23.45 11.99 -3.88
C LEU A 392 -22.20 12.59 -4.55
N ILE A 393 -21.00 12.23 -4.10
CA ILE A 393 -19.74 12.62 -4.76
C ILE A 393 -19.69 12.03 -6.17
N ALA A 394 -20.01 10.74 -6.33
CA ALA A 394 -20.07 10.08 -7.63
C ALA A 394 -21.05 10.78 -8.59
N LEU A 395 -22.24 11.15 -8.10
CA LEU A 395 -23.23 11.91 -8.85
C LEU A 395 -22.71 13.29 -9.27
N GLY A 396 -22.05 14.02 -8.37
CA GLY A 396 -21.43 15.30 -8.69
C GLY A 396 -20.36 15.19 -9.79
N LEU A 397 -19.59 14.10 -9.79
CA LEU A 397 -18.60 13.82 -10.84
C LEU A 397 -19.26 13.46 -12.17
N ALA A 398 -20.29 12.61 -12.15
CA ALA A 398 -21.05 12.23 -13.33
C ALA A 398 -21.79 13.43 -13.94
N TRP A 399 -22.37 14.30 -13.12
CA TRP A 399 -23.08 15.50 -13.55
C TRP A 399 -22.17 16.48 -14.29
N ARG A 400 -20.96 16.68 -13.76
CA ARG A 400 -19.92 17.53 -14.35
C ARG A 400 -19.25 16.92 -15.59
N SER A 401 -19.55 15.65 -15.90
CA SER A 401 -19.05 15.02 -17.12
C SER A 401 -19.79 15.53 -18.34
N ALA A 402 -19.10 15.56 -19.47
CA ALA A 402 -19.70 15.74 -20.80
C ALA A 402 -19.75 14.38 -21.49
N GLY A 403 -20.69 14.17 -22.42
CA GLY A 403 -20.71 12.99 -23.29
C GLY A 403 -22.08 12.33 -23.45
N HIS A 404 -22.20 11.55 -24.53
CA HIS A 404 -23.36 10.71 -24.81
C HIS A 404 -23.56 9.67 -23.69
N GLY A 405 -24.81 9.46 -23.30
CA GLY A 405 -25.17 8.49 -22.25
C GLY A 405 -24.99 8.99 -20.80
N ARG A 406 -24.61 10.25 -20.56
CA ARG A 406 -24.50 10.81 -19.18
C ARG A 406 -25.76 10.60 -18.34
N GLY A 407 -26.94 10.77 -18.93
CA GLY A 407 -28.23 10.57 -18.25
C GLY A 407 -28.37 9.17 -17.64
N TRP A 408 -27.91 8.13 -18.35
CA TRP A 408 -27.96 6.76 -17.86
C TRP A 408 -26.96 6.49 -16.74
N LEU A 409 -25.78 7.13 -16.75
CA LEU A 409 -24.86 7.06 -15.62
C LEU A 409 -25.46 7.74 -14.38
N VAL A 410 -26.05 8.93 -14.54
CA VAL A 410 -26.73 9.64 -13.45
C VAL A 410 -27.89 8.80 -12.89
N ALA A 411 -28.72 8.22 -13.76
CA ALA A 411 -29.81 7.33 -13.35
C ALA A 411 -29.29 6.10 -12.59
N ALA A 412 -28.20 5.48 -13.05
CA ALA A 412 -27.58 4.34 -12.37
C ALA A 412 -27.08 4.69 -10.96
N LEU A 413 -26.45 5.86 -10.82
CA LEU A 413 -25.93 6.35 -9.53
C LEU A 413 -27.06 6.79 -8.59
N LEU A 414 -28.15 7.36 -9.11
CA LEU A 414 -29.35 7.67 -8.33
C LEU A 414 -30.02 6.41 -7.81
N GLY A 415 -30.17 5.38 -8.65
CA GLY A 415 -30.68 4.08 -8.23
C GLY A 415 -29.80 3.41 -7.18
N SER A 416 -28.48 3.52 -7.33
CA SER A 416 -27.50 3.02 -6.35
C SER A 416 -27.59 3.76 -5.01
N LEU A 417 -27.69 5.11 -5.04
CA LEU A 417 -27.89 5.94 -3.84
C LEU A 417 -29.22 5.59 -3.13
N ALA A 418 -30.31 5.48 -3.88
CA ALA A 418 -31.61 5.11 -3.32
C ALA A 418 -31.56 3.71 -2.70
N GLY A 419 -30.91 2.75 -3.38
CA GLY A 419 -30.65 1.42 -2.85
C GLY A 419 -29.87 1.45 -1.53
N ASP A 420 -28.77 2.21 -1.50
CA ASP A 420 -27.94 2.38 -0.32
C ASP A 420 -28.72 2.95 0.87
N VAL A 421 -29.54 3.97 0.64
CA VAL A 421 -30.39 4.62 1.65
C VAL A 421 -31.50 3.70 2.13
N PHE A 422 -32.24 3.04 1.23
CA PHE A 422 -33.31 2.13 1.64
C PHE A 422 -32.79 0.95 2.47
N LEU A 423 -31.63 0.38 2.10
CA LEU A 423 -31.04 -0.71 2.86
C LEU A 423 -30.52 -0.30 4.26
N MET A 424 -30.49 0.99 4.59
CA MET A 424 -30.16 1.46 5.94
C MET A 424 -31.35 1.41 6.91
N PHE A 425 -32.58 1.28 6.42
CA PHE A 425 -33.79 1.27 7.23
C PHE A 425 -34.44 -0.12 7.22
N SER A 426 -34.87 -0.58 8.40
CA SER A 426 -35.61 -1.84 8.52
C SER A 426 -36.92 -1.78 7.73
N GLY A 427 -37.27 -2.89 7.07
CA GLY A 427 -38.51 -2.99 6.27
C GLY A 427 -38.40 -2.52 4.81
N PHE A 428 -37.33 -1.83 4.42
CA PHE A 428 -37.17 -1.30 3.05
C PHE A 428 -36.31 -2.18 2.12
N PHE A 429 -36.10 -3.45 2.47
CA PHE A 429 -35.27 -4.36 1.68
C PHE A 429 -35.70 -4.48 0.21
N ILE A 430 -37.01 -4.64 -0.04
CA ILE A 430 -37.55 -4.78 -1.40
C ILE A 430 -37.36 -3.48 -2.20
N ALA A 431 -37.58 -2.32 -1.56
CA ALA A 431 -37.35 -1.02 -2.19
C ALA A 431 -35.86 -0.81 -2.52
N GLY A 432 -34.97 -1.25 -1.63
CA GLY A 432 -33.52 -1.27 -1.88
C GLY A 432 -33.15 -2.15 -3.08
N LEU A 433 -33.64 -3.39 -3.11
CA LEU A 433 -33.41 -4.34 -4.21
C LEU A 433 -33.94 -3.80 -5.55
N ALA A 434 -35.14 -3.22 -5.57
CA ALA A 434 -35.71 -2.59 -6.76
C ALA A 434 -34.88 -1.40 -7.24
N SER A 435 -34.36 -0.58 -6.32
CA SER A 435 -33.51 0.58 -6.65
C SER A 435 -32.19 0.15 -7.27
N PHE A 436 -31.55 -0.90 -6.71
CA PHE A 436 -30.36 -1.48 -7.33
C PHE A 436 -30.66 -2.15 -8.67
N LEU A 437 -31.80 -2.80 -8.85
CA LEU A 437 -32.19 -3.35 -10.15
C LEU A 437 -32.25 -2.24 -11.23
N LEU A 438 -32.87 -1.11 -10.90
CA LEU A 438 -32.89 0.06 -11.79
C LEU A 438 -31.48 0.60 -12.06
N ALA A 439 -30.58 0.55 -11.07
CA ALA A 439 -29.19 0.90 -11.25
C ALA A 439 -28.48 -0.01 -12.27
N HIS A 440 -28.62 -1.33 -12.12
CA HIS A 440 -28.05 -2.33 -13.03
C HIS A 440 -28.56 -2.17 -14.46
N LEU A 441 -29.86 -1.98 -14.64
CA LEU A 441 -30.47 -1.74 -15.95
C LEU A 441 -29.96 -0.45 -16.58
N SER A 442 -29.82 0.62 -15.79
CA SER A 442 -29.28 1.90 -16.27
C SER A 442 -27.82 1.78 -16.71
N TYR A 443 -26.98 1.07 -15.94
CA TYR A 443 -25.61 0.75 -16.33
C TYR A 443 -25.55 -0.09 -17.62
N LEU A 444 -26.40 -1.13 -17.72
CA LEU A 444 -26.49 -1.98 -18.90
C LEU A 444 -26.84 -1.17 -20.16
N VAL A 445 -27.82 -0.27 -20.08
CA VAL A 445 -28.17 0.65 -21.18
C VAL A 445 -26.99 1.56 -21.48
N ARG A 446 -26.33 2.14 -20.47
CA ARG A 446 -25.14 2.97 -20.67
C ARG A 446 -24.04 2.23 -21.43
N PHE A 447 -23.76 0.97 -21.09
CA PHE A 447 -22.70 0.19 -21.71
C PHE A 447 -23.06 -0.25 -23.13
N ARG A 448 -24.34 -0.45 -23.42
CA ARG A 448 -24.84 -0.76 -24.77
C ARG A 448 -24.67 0.41 -25.74
N LEU A 449 -24.69 1.66 -25.27
CA LEU A 449 -24.53 2.82 -26.16
C LEU A 449 -23.16 2.86 -26.86
N ASP A 450 -22.13 2.27 -26.25
CA ASP A 450 -20.77 2.30 -26.78
C ASP A 450 -20.38 1.02 -27.55
N ALA A 451 -21.19 -0.03 -27.51
CA ALA A 451 -20.83 -1.32 -28.09
C ALA A 451 -22.06 -2.18 -28.45
N PRO A 452 -21.96 -3.04 -29.49
CA PRO A 452 -23.01 -3.99 -29.83
C PRO A 452 -23.43 -4.86 -28.64
N TRP A 453 -24.69 -5.31 -28.69
CA TRP A 453 -25.27 -6.15 -27.65
C TRP A 453 -24.52 -7.47 -27.49
N LEU A 454 -24.02 -7.74 -26.28
CA LEU A 454 -23.32 -8.95 -25.89
C LEU A 454 -22.28 -9.42 -26.91
N HIS A 455 -21.45 -8.47 -27.39
CA HIS A 455 -20.47 -8.70 -28.45
C HIS A 455 -19.57 -9.92 -28.18
N SER A 456 -19.07 -10.07 -26.94
CA SER A 456 -18.27 -11.23 -26.54
C SER A 456 -19.15 -12.38 -26.05
N ARG A 457 -19.46 -13.34 -26.94
CA ARG A 457 -20.19 -14.56 -26.60
C ARG A 457 -19.50 -15.38 -25.51
N ARG A 458 -18.16 -15.39 -25.51
CA ARG A 458 -17.37 -16.08 -24.47
C ARG A 458 -17.60 -15.46 -23.09
N ALA A 459 -17.60 -14.12 -23.01
CA ALA A 459 -17.90 -13.43 -21.77
C ALA A 459 -19.33 -13.69 -21.29
N ALA A 460 -20.31 -13.63 -22.20
CA ALA A 460 -21.71 -13.92 -21.88
C ALA A 460 -21.91 -15.35 -21.34
N LEU A 461 -21.26 -16.35 -21.95
CA LEU A 461 -21.30 -17.73 -21.47
C LEU A 461 -20.63 -17.90 -20.11
N ALA A 462 -19.45 -17.32 -19.91
CA ALA A 462 -18.71 -17.43 -18.65
C ALA A 462 -19.46 -16.76 -17.48
N VAL A 463 -19.92 -15.52 -17.68
CA VAL A 463 -20.69 -14.79 -16.66
C VAL A 463 -22.06 -15.44 -16.44
N GLY A 464 -22.72 -15.90 -17.51
CA GLY A 464 -23.97 -16.65 -17.42
C GLY A 464 -23.83 -17.95 -16.61
N ALA A 465 -22.74 -18.70 -16.80
CA ALA A 465 -22.46 -19.90 -16.02
C ALA A 465 -22.28 -19.59 -14.53
N VAL A 466 -21.56 -18.51 -14.20
CA VAL A 466 -21.40 -18.05 -12.80
C VAL A 466 -22.75 -17.64 -12.21
N ALA A 467 -23.59 -16.94 -12.98
CA ALA A 467 -24.91 -16.50 -12.55
C ALA A 467 -25.87 -17.68 -12.30
N VAL A 468 -25.88 -18.67 -13.20
CA VAL A 468 -26.65 -19.91 -13.03
C VAL A 468 -26.18 -20.67 -11.80
N LEU A 469 -24.86 -20.86 -11.64
CA LEU A 469 -24.29 -21.53 -10.48
C LEU A 469 -24.70 -20.83 -9.18
N MET A 470 -24.56 -19.50 -9.11
CA MET A 470 -24.93 -18.72 -7.93
C MET A 470 -26.43 -18.83 -7.63
N TYR A 471 -27.29 -18.75 -8.65
CA TYR A 471 -28.73 -18.90 -8.45
C TYR A 471 -29.11 -20.31 -7.98
N THR A 472 -28.50 -21.35 -8.56
CA THR A 472 -28.69 -22.73 -8.12
C THR A 472 -28.27 -22.90 -6.66
N LEU A 473 -27.12 -22.36 -6.27
CA LEU A 473 -26.66 -22.38 -4.87
C LEU A 473 -27.68 -21.73 -3.93
N LEU A 474 -28.16 -20.53 -4.26
CA LEU A 474 -29.19 -19.84 -3.46
C LEU A 474 -30.48 -20.67 -3.38
N TRP A 475 -30.93 -21.24 -4.50
CA TRP A 475 -32.13 -22.07 -4.56
C TRP A 475 -32.01 -23.29 -3.64
N THR A 476 -30.91 -24.04 -3.76
CA THR A 476 -30.64 -25.21 -2.91
C THR A 476 -30.38 -24.83 -1.45
N GLY A 477 -29.91 -23.61 -1.21
CA GLY A 477 -29.64 -23.04 0.10
C GLY A 477 -30.88 -22.58 0.88
N GLY A 478 -32.08 -22.70 0.30
CA GLY A 478 -33.33 -22.34 0.99
C GLY A 478 -33.88 -20.96 0.60
N LEU A 479 -33.56 -20.43 -0.58
CA LEU A 479 -34.16 -19.20 -1.09
C LEU A 479 -35.71 -19.26 -1.05
N PRO A 480 -36.38 -18.34 -0.33
CA PRO A 480 -37.83 -18.38 -0.14
C PRO A 480 -38.60 -18.34 -1.45
N ALA A 481 -39.70 -19.10 -1.54
CA ALA A 481 -40.46 -19.27 -2.78
C ALA A 481 -40.89 -17.94 -3.43
N GLY A 482 -41.38 -16.99 -2.62
CA GLY A 482 -41.79 -15.66 -3.10
C GLY A 482 -40.65 -14.77 -3.60
N LEU A 483 -39.39 -15.07 -3.25
CA LEU A 483 -38.22 -14.30 -3.70
C LEU A 483 -37.50 -14.93 -4.90
N ARG A 484 -37.86 -16.17 -5.29
CA ARG A 484 -37.18 -16.87 -6.39
C ARG A 484 -37.26 -16.14 -7.73
N GLY A 485 -38.42 -15.58 -8.08
CA GLY A 485 -38.62 -14.78 -9.28
C GLY A 485 -37.84 -13.45 -9.24
N PRO A 486 -38.05 -12.60 -8.21
CA PRO A 486 -37.31 -11.35 -8.06
C PRO A 486 -35.78 -11.53 -8.06
N VAL A 487 -35.26 -12.53 -7.34
CA VAL A 487 -33.82 -12.81 -7.30
C VAL A 487 -33.32 -13.32 -8.65
N ALA A 488 -34.08 -14.16 -9.38
CA ALA A 488 -33.68 -14.59 -10.73
C ALA A 488 -33.56 -13.41 -11.70
N ALA A 489 -34.55 -12.50 -11.70
CA ALA A 489 -34.52 -11.29 -12.52
C ALA A 489 -33.32 -10.39 -12.17
N TYR A 490 -33.03 -10.26 -10.87
CA TYR A 490 -31.90 -9.50 -10.37
C TYR A 490 -30.54 -10.09 -10.80
N VAL A 491 -30.35 -11.40 -10.59
CA VAL A 491 -29.15 -12.14 -11.03
C VAL A 491 -28.96 -12.03 -12.54
N LEU A 492 -30.04 -12.14 -13.33
CA LEU A 492 -29.98 -11.97 -14.78
C LEU A 492 -29.56 -10.54 -15.17
N ALA A 493 -30.12 -9.51 -14.52
CA ALA A 493 -29.77 -8.12 -14.82
C ALA A 493 -28.26 -7.84 -14.58
N ILE A 494 -27.73 -8.32 -13.46
CA ILE A 494 -26.29 -8.22 -13.14
C ILE A 494 -25.44 -8.98 -14.15
N ALA A 495 -25.83 -10.22 -14.48
CA ALA A 495 -25.11 -11.04 -15.45
C ALA A 495 -25.06 -10.38 -16.83
N LEU A 496 -26.18 -9.81 -17.29
CA LEU A 496 -26.25 -9.07 -18.56
C LEU A 496 -25.40 -7.80 -18.51
N MET A 497 -25.50 -7.01 -17.44
CA MET A 497 -24.68 -5.80 -17.24
C MET A 497 -23.18 -6.13 -17.31
N THR A 498 -22.73 -7.13 -16.57
CA THR A 498 -21.32 -7.55 -16.51
C THR A 498 -20.85 -8.11 -17.85
N SER A 499 -21.67 -8.94 -18.51
CA SER A 499 -21.37 -9.47 -19.84
C SER A 499 -21.24 -8.35 -20.88
N GLN A 500 -22.15 -7.38 -20.85
CA GLN A 500 -22.11 -6.22 -21.73
C GLN A 500 -20.88 -5.34 -21.44
N ALA A 501 -20.50 -5.16 -20.17
CA ALA A 501 -19.32 -4.38 -19.80
C ALA A 501 -18.02 -5.01 -20.33
N ILE A 502 -17.87 -6.34 -20.21
CA ILE A 502 -16.73 -7.08 -20.76
C ILE A 502 -16.74 -7.02 -22.30
N GLY A 503 -17.90 -7.26 -22.93
CA GLY A 503 -18.05 -7.14 -24.38
C GLY A 503 -17.68 -5.73 -24.89
N ARG A 504 -18.15 -4.69 -24.20
CA ARG A 504 -17.77 -3.29 -24.46
C ARG A 504 -16.26 -3.09 -24.36
N ALA A 505 -15.61 -3.65 -23.34
CA ALA A 505 -14.16 -3.53 -23.19
C ALA A 505 -13.39 -4.20 -24.34
N THR A 506 -13.87 -5.33 -24.87
CA THR A 506 -13.26 -5.97 -26.04
C THR A 506 -13.45 -5.21 -27.35
N VAL A 507 -14.53 -4.43 -27.46
CA VAL A 507 -14.81 -3.61 -28.66
C VAL A 507 -13.98 -2.32 -28.65
N LEU A 508 -13.93 -1.65 -27.50
CA LEU A 508 -13.21 -0.38 -27.37
C LEU A 508 -11.69 -0.59 -27.21
N ASP A 509 -11.28 -1.70 -26.60
CA ASP A 509 -9.88 -2.06 -26.30
C ASP A 509 -9.07 -0.97 -25.58
N GLU A 510 -9.75 -0.17 -24.76
CA GLU A 510 -9.13 0.90 -23.98
C GLU A 510 -9.03 0.54 -22.49
N ARG A 511 -7.97 1.00 -21.83
CA ARG A 511 -7.78 0.85 -20.37
C ARG A 511 -8.99 1.36 -19.57
N ALA A 512 -9.65 2.42 -20.04
CA ALA A 512 -10.84 2.97 -19.41
C ALA A 512 -12.03 2.01 -19.49
N ALA A 513 -12.21 1.33 -20.61
CA ALA A 513 -13.28 0.35 -20.80
C ALA A 513 -13.05 -0.92 -19.97
N TRP A 514 -11.82 -1.41 -19.92
CA TRP A 514 -11.44 -2.52 -19.05
C TRP A 514 -11.65 -2.21 -17.56
N ARG A 515 -11.41 -0.97 -17.12
CA ARG A 515 -11.75 -0.56 -15.74
C ARG A 515 -13.24 -0.67 -15.44
N VAL A 516 -14.10 -0.29 -16.38
CA VAL A 516 -15.56 -0.45 -16.22
C VAL A 516 -15.94 -1.93 -16.12
N ALA A 517 -15.34 -2.80 -16.96
CA ALA A 517 -15.58 -4.24 -16.91
C ALA A 517 -15.15 -4.87 -15.57
N VAL A 518 -13.97 -4.49 -15.07
CA VAL A 518 -13.51 -4.92 -13.74
C VAL A 518 -14.43 -4.38 -12.64
N GLY A 519 -14.90 -3.14 -12.76
CA GLY A 519 -15.90 -2.57 -11.85
C GLY A 519 -17.21 -3.37 -11.84
N ALA A 520 -17.73 -3.76 -13.01
CA ALA A 520 -18.94 -4.59 -13.11
C ALA A 520 -18.76 -5.97 -12.47
N LEU A 521 -17.58 -6.59 -12.62
CA LEU A 521 -17.22 -7.84 -11.93
C LEU A 521 -17.20 -7.66 -10.40
N PHE A 522 -16.65 -6.56 -9.89
CA PHE A 522 -16.70 -6.23 -8.47
C PHE A 522 -18.13 -6.01 -7.96
N PHE A 523 -19.01 -5.40 -8.77
CA PHE A 523 -20.42 -5.24 -8.41
C PHE A 523 -21.10 -6.61 -8.29
N MET A 524 -20.90 -7.46 -9.30
CA MET A 524 -21.42 -8.82 -9.27
C MET A 524 -20.90 -9.62 -8.06
N ALA A 525 -19.63 -9.46 -7.70
CA ALA A 525 -19.05 -10.09 -6.52
C ALA A 525 -19.67 -9.56 -5.22
N SER A 526 -19.86 -8.24 -5.08
CA SER A 526 -20.54 -7.62 -3.94
C SER A 526 -21.93 -8.20 -3.72
N ASP A 527 -22.73 -8.28 -4.78
CA ASP A 527 -24.11 -8.73 -4.68
C ASP A 527 -24.20 -10.24 -4.45
N ALA A 528 -23.26 -11.02 -4.98
CA ALA A 528 -23.12 -12.43 -4.65
C ALA A 528 -22.79 -12.61 -3.16
N LEU A 529 -21.85 -11.83 -2.60
CA LEU A 529 -21.52 -11.86 -1.17
C LEU A 529 -22.72 -11.48 -0.30
N LEU A 530 -23.46 -10.43 -0.68
CA LEU A 530 -24.68 -10.02 0.02
C LEU A 530 -25.75 -11.13 -0.01
N ALA A 531 -25.91 -11.81 -1.14
CA ALA A 531 -26.85 -12.92 -1.27
C ALA A 531 -26.43 -14.15 -0.45
N ILE A 532 -25.13 -14.46 -0.40
CA ILE A 532 -24.59 -15.54 0.44
C ILE A 532 -24.85 -15.24 1.92
N ASP A 533 -24.50 -14.04 2.40
CA ASP A 533 -24.75 -13.61 3.79
C ASP A 533 -26.23 -13.74 4.17
N LYS A 534 -27.12 -13.39 3.23
CA LYS A 534 -28.55 -13.31 3.49
C LYS A 534 -29.27 -14.66 3.43
N PHE A 535 -28.90 -15.53 2.48
CA PHE A 535 -29.69 -16.70 2.13
C PHE A 535 -28.97 -18.04 2.34
N LEU A 536 -27.65 -18.05 2.52
CA LEU A 536 -26.88 -19.29 2.67
C LEU A 536 -26.27 -19.39 4.07
N THR A 537 -25.37 -18.48 4.42
CA THR A 537 -24.67 -18.51 5.69
C THR A 537 -24.12 -17.13 6.04
N PRO A 538 -24.15 -16.71 7.32
CA PRO A 538 -23.58 -15.44 7.74
C PRO A 538 -22.09 -15.34 7.37
N LEU A 539 -21.70 -14.27 6.69
CA LEU A 539 -20.32 -14.08 6.26
C LEU A 539 -19.48 -13.38 7.35
N PRO A 540 -18.29 -13.92 7.70
CA PRO A 540 -17.36 -13.21 8.55
C PRO A 540 -16.88 -11.94 7.84
N ALA A 541 -16.77 -10.83 8.57
CA ALA A 541 -16.39 -9.52 8.02
C ALA A 541 -17.26 -9.07 6.83
N ARG A 542 -18.54 -9.46 6.79
CA ARG A 542 -19.49 -9.12 5.71
C ARG A 542 -19.46 -7.66 5.30
N ASP A 543 -19.38 -6.73 6.26
CA ASP A 543 -19.46 -5.30 5.99
C ASP A 543 -18.19 -4.83 5.25
N LEU A 544 -17.03 -5.37 5.62
CA LEU A 544 -15.77 -5.14 4.91
C LEU A 544 -15.83 -5.71 3.50
N LEU A 545 -16.23 -6.98 3.34
CA LEU A 545 -16.21 -7.68 2.05
C LEU A 545 -17.22 -7.10 1.05
N VAL A 546 -18.47 -6.90 1.47
CA VAL A 546 -19.54 -6.38 0.62
C VAL A 546 -19.28 -4.92 0.27
N LEU A 547 -18.99 -4.04 1.25
CA LEU A 547 -18.83 -2.62 0.96
C LEU A 547 -17.54 -2.31 0.19
N SER A 548 -16.43 -3.01 0.48
CA SER A 548 -15.19 -2.79 -0.28
C SER A 548 -15.33 -3.17 -1.75
N THR A 549 -15.99 -4.30 -2.05
CA THR A 549 -16.25 -4.73 -3.43
C THR A 549 -17.27 -3.82 -4.12
N TYR A 550 -18.35 -3.43 -3.43
CA TYR A 550 -19.34 -2.47 -3.94
C TYR A 550 -18.72 -1.11 -4.29
N TYR A 551 -17.95 -0.51 -3.38
CA TYR A 551 -17.36 0.79 -3.64
C TYR A 551 -16.20 0.75 -4.62
N ALA A 552 -15.43 -0.34 -4.66
CA ALA A 552 -14.47 -0.58 -5.74
C ALA A 552 -15.20 -0.60 -7.09
N ALA A 553 -16.35 -1.28 -7.18
CA ALA A 553 -17.18 -1.29 -8.39
C ALA A 553 -17.58 0.12 -8.83
N GLN A 554 -18.19 0.90 -7.92
CA GLN A 554 -18.64 2.26 -8.23
C GLN A 554 -17.46 3.17 -8.61
N CYS A 555 -16.36 3.14 -7.87
CA CYS A 555 -15.18 3.95 -8.17
C CYS A 555 -14.58 3.61 -9.55
N LEU A 556 -14.47 2.31 -9.88
CA LEU A 556 -13.90 1.84 -11.15
C LEU A 556 -14.80 2.19 -12.34
N MET A 557 -16.12 1.97 -12.22
CA MET A 557 -17.08 2.28 -13.28
C MET A 557 -17.15 3.79 -13.53
N VAL A 558 -17.29 4.60 -12.47
CA VAL A 558 -17.33 6.07 -12.59
C VAL A 558 -16.02 6.58 -13.20
N SER A 559 -14.87 6.17 -12.67
CA SER A 559 -13.56 6.57 -13.20
C SER A 559 -13.36 6.17 -14.67
N GLY A 560 -13.76 4.95 -15.05
CA GLY A 560 -13.64 4.44 -16.41
C GLY A 560 -14.54 5.20 -17.40
N LEU A 561 -15.80 5.46 -17.04
CA LEU A 561 -16.74 6.20 -17.88
C LEU A 561 -16.35 7.67 -18.05
N LEU A 562 -15.88 8.33 -16.98
CA LEU A 562 -15.40 9.72 -17.04
C LEU A 562 -14.15 9.89 -17.91
N ARG A 563 -13.31 8.85 -17.99
CA ARG A 563 -12.11 8.85 -18.83
C ARG A 563 -12.42 8.55 -20.29
N SER A 564 -13.32 7.59 -20.55
CA SER A 564 -13.77 7.27 -21.91
C SER A 564 -14.39 8.50 -22.59
N ALA A 565 -15.09 9.34 -21.82
CA ALA A 565 -15.70 10.58 -22.33
C ALA A 565 -14.71 11.70 -22.72
N ARG A 566 -13.44 11.62 -22.29
CA ARG A 566 -12.42 12.64 -22.55
C ARG A 566 -11.54 12.34 -23.77
N GLY A 567 -11.76 11.21 -24.45
CA GLY A 567 -10.87 10.70 -25.51
C GLY A 567 -9.52 10.20 -24.95
N PRO A 568 -8.67 9.58 -25.78
CA PRO A 568 -7.35 9.11 -25.34
C PRO A 568 -6.50 10.27 -24.83
N SER A 569 -5.99 10.16 -23.60
CA SER A 569 -5.02 11.11 -23.05
C SER A 569 -3.69 10.97 -23.79
N PRO A 570 -3.00 12.06 -24.17
CA PRO A 570 -1.74 12.01 -24.92
C PRO A 570 -0.52 11.46 -24.16
N GLN A 571 -0.70 10.74 -23.05
CA GLN A 571 0.39 10.19 -22.25
C GLN A 571 0.12 8.71 -21.96
N GLY A 572 0.53 7.89 -22.92
CA GLY A 572 0.44 6.43 -22.89
C GLY A 572 1.42 5.81 -23.86
N ALA A 573 2.70 6.20 -23.74
CA ALA A 573 3.86 5.41 -24.15
C ALA A 573 4.66 5.13 -22.88
#